data_AF-A0A661L137-F1
#
_entry.id   AF-A0A661L137-F1
#
_cell.length_a   1.000
_cell.length_b   1.000
_cell.length_c   1.000
_cell.angle_alpha   90.00
_cell.angle_beta   90.00
_cell.angle_gamma   90.00
#
_symmetry.space_group_name_H-M   'P 1'
#
loop_
_entity.id
_entity.type
_entity.pdbx_description
1 polymer ?
#
loop_
_entity_poly.entity_id
_entity_poly.type
_entity_poly.pdbx_seq_one_letter_code
_entity_poly.pdbx_strand_id
1 'polypeptide(L)'
;MGKTLRVAAIRADMDEKTARRYRRVGRLPSEVKPDRAWRTRPDPFASVWEEVKEKLEVNPCLPRQAGLEAKTLFQYLQRKYPGQFADGQLRTLQRRVKQWRGLYGPPKEVYFPQIHKPGQLCESDFTNMGSLGVTIGGQAFDHLLYHFVLTYSNWETGSICYSESFESLSEGLQGALWKLGGVPRAHKTDKLSAAVQKPNCAEEFTSRYRALLNHYGMEGQKANASSPHENGDVEQSHYRFKDAID
;
A
#
# COMPACT_ATOMS: atom_id res chain seq x y z
N MET A 1 5.32 45.27 -2.73
CA MET A 1 6.71 45.55 -2.27
C MET A 1 7.37 44.23 -1.86
N GLY A 2 8.55 43.92 -2.41
CA GLY A 2 9.29 42.71 -2.05
C GLY A 2 9.79 42.77 -0.60
N LYS A 3 9.63 41.67 0.15
CA LYS A 3 10.14 41.57 1.52
C LYS A 3 11.67 41.71 1.53
N THR A 4 12.22 42.37 2.55
CA THR A 4 13.67 42.52 2.69
C THR A 4 14.34 41.16 2.88
N LEU A 5 15.60 41.03 2.45
CA LEU A 5 16.35 39.77 2.51
C LEU A 5 16.43 39.22 3.94
N ARG A 6 16.54 40.11 4.94
CA ARG A 6 16.54 39.77 6.36
C ARG A 6 15.24 39.11 6.82
N VAL A 7 14.09 39.63 6.38
CA VAL A 7 12.77 39.05 6.72
C VAL A 7 12.58 37.68 6.06
N ALA A 8 13.09 37.49 4.84
CA ALA A 8 13.07 36.21 4.16
C ALA A 8 14.01 35.19 4.84
N ALA A 9 15.20 35.61 5.27
CA ALA A 9 16.17 34.76 5.96
C ALA A 9 15.64 34.25 7.32
N ILE A 10 15.04 35.14 8.12
CA ILE A 10 14.43 34.76 9.41
C ILE A 10 13.30 33.74 9.21
N ARG A 11 12.44 33.93 8.21
CA ARG A 11 11.35 32.98 7.89
C ARG A 11 11.85 31.61 7.45
N ALA A 12 13.07 31.54 6.92
CA ALA A 12 13.71 30.31 6.48
C ALA A 12 14.71 29.75 7.51
N ASP A 13 14.66 30.24 8.75
CA ASP A 13 15.52 29.82 9.86
C ASP A 13 17.02 29.84 9.52
N MET A 14 17.46 30.90 8.84
CA MET A 14 18.86 31.06 8.41
C MET A 14 19.39 32.47 8.66
N ASP A 15 20.70 32.58 8.87
CA ASP A 15 21.39 33.87 8.98
C ASP A 15 21.36 34.64 7.65
N GLU A 16 21.33 35.97 7.72
CA GLU A 16 21.25 36.84 6.54
C GLU A 16 22.47 36.67 5.61
N LYS A 17 23.67 36.40 6.14
CA LYS A 17 24.87 36.13 5.32
C LYS A 17 24.71 34.84 4.52
N THR A 18 24.11 33.82 5.12
CA THR A 18 23.81 32.53 4.50
C THR A 18 22.76 32.69 3.39
N ALA A 19 21.68 33.42 3.66
CA ALA A 19 20.67 33.76 2.65
C ALA A 19 21.27 34.55 1.47
N ARG A 20 22.16 35.50 1.75
CA ARG A 20 22.88 36.28 0.73
C ARG A 20 23.80 35.41 -0.13
N ARG A 21 24.48 34.43 0.48
CA ARG A 21 25.30 33.43 -0.23
C ARG A 21 24.45 32.61 -1.18
N TYR A 22 23.34 32.01 -0.73
CA TYR A 22 22.48 31.19 -1.60
C TYR A 22 21.79 32.00 -2.69
N ARG A 23 21.33 33.22 -2.38
CA ARG A 23 20.77 34.14 -3.39
C ARG A 23 21.78 34.53 -4.46
N ARG A 24 23.05 34.73 -4.09
CA ARG A 24 24.13 35.05 -5.05
C ARG A 24 24.48 33.85 -5.93
N VAL A 25 24.55 32.66 -5.34
CA VAL A 25 24.91 31.43 -6.05
C VAL A 25 23.73 30.92 -6.91
N GLY A 26 22.50 31.34 -6.61
CA GLY A 26 21.29 30.95 -7.37
C GLY A 26 20.94 29.48 -7.22
N ARG A 27 21.50 28.80 -6.21
CA ARG A 27 21.35 27.36 -5.93
C ARG A 27 20.91 27.14 -4.49
N LEU A 28 20.13 26.09 -4.28
CA LEU A 28 19.64 25.66 -2.97
C LEU A 28 20.79 25.13 -2.10
N PRO A 29 20.65 25.15 -0.76
CA PRO A 29 21.63 24.55 0.16
C PRO A 29 22.00 23.10 -0.16
N SER A 30 21.03 22.32 -0.66
CA SER A 30 21.19 20.93 -1.10
C SER A 30 22.06 20.80 -2.36
N GLU A 31 22.01 21.78 -3.26
CA GLU A 31 22.75 21.79 -4.53
C GLU A 31 24.20 22.32 -4.39
N VAL A 32 24.47 23.05 -3.30
CA VAL A 32 25.80 23.60 -2.99
C VAL A 32 26.62 22.67 -2.09
N LYS A 33 25.97 21.72 -1.39
CA LYS A 33 26.70 20.72 -0.61
C LYS A 33 27.46 19.80 -1.58
N PRO A 34 28.81 19.74 -1.52
CA PRO A 34 29.55 18.77 -2.31
C PRO A 34 29.20 17.37 -1.80
N ASP A 35 28.89 16.47 -2.73
CA ASP A 35 28.77 15.05 -2.41
C ASP A 35 30.12 14.56 -1.91
N ARG A 36 30.16 14.20 -0.61
CA ARG A 36 31.38 13.68 0.00
C ARG A 36 31.54 12.23 -0.43
N ALA A 37 32.39 12.00 -1.43
CA ALA A 37 32.71 10.67 -1.92
C ALA A 37 33.72 9.92 -1.03
N TRP A 38 34.49 10.62 -0.18
CA TRP A 38 35.52 10.00 0.64
C TRP A 38 35.02 9.67 2.06
N ARG A 39 35.49 8.53 2.58
CA ARG A 39 35.31 8.16 3.99
C ARG A 39 36.34 8.91 4.83
N THR A 40 35.90 9.51 5.93
CA THR A 40 36.80 10.19 6.88
C THR A 40 37.67 9.22 7.69
N ARG A 41 37.33 7.92 7.72
CA ARG A 41 38.02 6.89 8.51
C ARG A 41 38.09 5.56 7.74
N PRO A 42 39.18 4.78 7.90
CA PRO A 42 39.25 3.41 7.41
C PRO A 42 38.13 2.56 8.02
N ASP A 43 37.66 1.56 7.28
CA ASP A 43 36.56 0.71 7.74
C ASP A 43 37.06 -0.25 8.83
N PRO A 44 36.55 -0.15 10.07
CA PRO A 44 37.04 -0.98 11.17
C PRO A 44 36.72 -2.47 10.97
N PHE A 45 35.75 -2.81 10.11
CA PHE A 45 35.36 -4.20 9.86
C PHE A 45 35.98 -4.79 8.58
N ALA A 46 36.92 -4.11 7.92
CA ALA A 46 37.49 -4.57 6.65
C ALA A 46 38.10 -5.98 6.74
N SER A 47 38.88 -6.26 7.78
CA SER A 47 39.56 -7.54 7.98
C SER A 47 38.63 -8.72 8.30
N VAL A 48 37.51 -8.44 8.96
CA VAL A 48 36.53 -9.46 9.40
C VAL A 48 35.31 -9.55 8.48
N TRP A 49 35.29 -8.79 7.38
CA TRP A 49 34.09 -8.65 6.56
C TRP A 49 33.73 -9.93 5.81
N GLU A 50 34.71 -10.70 5.35
CA GLU A 50 34.46 -11.97 4.67
C GLU A 50 33.73 -12.96 5.59
N GLU A 51 34.17 -13.10 6.84
CA GLU A 51 33.49 -13.91 7.86
C GLU A 51 32.07 -13.40 8.16
N VAL A 52 31.88 -12.09 8.19
CA VAL A 52 30.56 -11.48 8.36
C VAL A 52 29.63 -11.83 7.19
N LYS A 53 30.14 -11.80 5.95
CA LYS A 53 29.36 -12.18 4.77
C LYS A 53 28.95 -13.64 4.83
N GLU A 54 29.85 -14.57 5.15
CA GLU A 54 29.52 -15.99 5.29
C GLU A 54 28.35 -16.20 6.26
N LYS A 55 28.36 -15.52 7.42
CA LYS A 55 27.27 -15.62 8.40
C LYS A 55 25.95 -14.99 7.93
N LEU A 56 26.02 -13.98 7.07
CA LEU A 56 24.84 -13.37 6.44
C LEU A 56 24.30 -14.23 5.29
N GLU A 57 25.19 -14.92 4.56
CA GLU A 57 24.88 -15.81 3.43
C GLU A 57 24.27 -17.15 3.87
N VAL A 58 24.58 -17.62 5.08
CA VAL A 58 23.94 -18.84 5.63
C VAL A 58 22.45 -18.60 5.96
N ASN A 59 21.98 -17.34 6.02
CA ASN A 59 20.58 -17.00 6.31
C ASN A 59 19.99 -15.95 5.35
N PRO A 60 20.02 -16.14 4.02
CA PRO A 60 19.55 -15.14 3.07
C PRO A 60 18.02 -15.19 2.88
N CYS A 61 17.40 -16.33 3.17
CA CYS A 61 15.99 -16.62 2.87
C CYS A 61 15.01 -16.30 4.01
N LEU A 62 15.51 -15.89 5.18
CA LEU A 62 14.65 -15.57 6.32
C LEU A 62 14.19 -14.11 6.22
N PRO A 63 12.88 -13.83 6.48
CA PRO A 63 12.37 -12.47 6.58
C PRO A 63 13.23 -11.65 7.52
N ARG A 64 13.19 -10.31 7.38
CA ARG A 64 13.99 -9.37 8.17
C ARG A 64 13.90 -9.58 9.70
N GLN A 65 12.86 -10.27 10.18
CA GLN A 65 12.63 -10.64 11.58
C GLN A 65 13.35 -11.93 12.03
N ALA A 66 13.86 -12.78 11.12
CA ALA A 66 14.48 -14.07 11.44
C ALA A 66 15.94 -14.23 10.92
N GLY A 67 16.45 -13.33 10.09
CA GLY A 67 17.89 -13.28 9.77
C GLY A 67 18.71 -12.72 10.94
N LEU A 68 19.92 -13.26 11.17
CA LEU A 68 20.84 -12.80 12.22
C LEU A 68 20.89 -11.28 12.34
N GLU A 69 20.49 -10.74 13.49
CA GLU A 69 20.55 -9.31 13.74
C GLU A 69 22.00 -8.83 13.71
N ALA A 70 22.24 -7.64 13.14
CA ALA A 70 23.56 -7.03 13.14
C ALA A 70 24.14 -6.84 14.56
N LYS A 71 23.27 -6.76 15.58
CA LYS A 71 23.64 -6.74 17.00
C LYS A 71 24.20 -8.09 17.46
N THR A 72 23.57 -9.20 17.11
CA THR A 72 24.04 -10.56 17.41
C THR A 72 25.37 -10.85 16.75
N LEU A 73 25.51 -10.45 15.48
CA LEU A 73 26.77 -10.55 14.76
C LEU A 73 27.88 -9.69 15.40
N PHE A 74 27.54 -8.48 15.86
CA PHE A 74 28.48 -7.62 16.57
C PHE A 74 28.95 -8.23 17.89
N GLN A 75 28.03 -8.77 18.69
CA GLN A 75 28.37 -9.47 19.94
C GLN A 75 29.23 -10.70 19.68
N TYR A 76 28.96 -11.44 18.61
CA TYR A 76 29.81 -12.55 18.17
C TYR A 76 31.24 -12.07 17.85
N LEU A 77 31.39 -10.98 17.10
CA LEU A 77 32.69 -10.40 16.77
C LEU A 77 33.43 -9.92 18.03
N GLN A 78 32.75 -9.31 18.99
CA GLN A 78 33.36 -8.89 20.27
C GLN A 78 33.82 -10.07 21.13
N ARG A 79 33.09 -11.20 21.11
CA ARG A 79 33.49 -12.43 21.80
C ARG A 79 34.69 -13.09 21.14
N LYS A 80 34.72 -13.13 19.80
CA LYS A 80 35.79 -13.76 19.02
C LYS A 80 37.08 -12.92 18.99
N TYR A 81 36.93 -11.59 18.99
CA TYR A 81 38.02 -10.62 18.91
C TYR A 81 37.95 -9.63 20.09
N PRO A 82 38.26 -10.07 21.32
CA PRO A 82 38.16 -9.22 22.50
C PRO A 82 39.05 -7.98 22.37
N GLY A 83 38.48 -6.81 22.68
CA GLY A 83 39.20 -5.52 22.67
C GLY A 83 39.39 -4.88 21.28
N GLN A 84 39.04 -5.55 20.18
CA GLN A 84 39.21 -4.99 18.83
C GLN A 84 38.03 -4.12 18.37
N PHE A 85 36.81 -4.42 18.84
CA PHE A 85 35.58 -3.74 18.43
C PHE A 85 34.88 -3.06 19.62
N ALA A 86 34.76 -1.73 19.56
CA ALA A 86 34.11 -0.93 20.59
C ALA A 86 32.62 -0.74 20.29
N ASP A 87 31.76 -0.67 21.32
CA ASP A 87 30.29 -0.59 21.19
C ASP A 87 29.79 0.55 20.28
N GLY A 88 30.52 1.67 20.24
CA GLY A 88 30.23 2.80 19.35
C GLY A 88 30.28 2.45 17.85
N GLN A 89 30.84 1.30 17.48
CA GLN A 89 30.94 0.84 16.09
C GLN A 89 29.72 0.03 15.62
N LEU A 90 28.76 -0.27 16.50
CA LEU A 90 27.55 -1.03 16.15
C LEU A 90 26.77 -0.38 14.99
N ARG A 91 26.60 0.95 15.01
CA ARG A 91 25.91 1.68 13.92
C ARG A 91 26.64 1.55 12.58
N THR A 92 27.97 1.45 12.61
CA THR A 92 28.80 1.26 11.41
C THR A 92 28.57 -0.14 10.82
N LEU A 93 28.55 -1.18 11.66
CA LEU A 93 28.25 -2.55 11.21
C LEU A 93 26.81 -2.65 10.67
N GLN A 94 25.82 -2.10 11.40
CA GLN A 94 24.43 -2.08 10.97
C GLN A 94 24.26 -1.44 9.58
N ARG A 95 24.93 -0.30 9.33
CA ARG A 95 24.90 0.37 8.02
C ARG A 95 25.50 -0.51 6.93
N ARG A 96 26.61 -1.19 7.20
CA ARG A 96 27.29 -2.07 6.24
C ARG A 96 26.46 -3.32 5.92
N VAL A 97 25.87 -3.94 6.93
CA VAL A 97 24.91 -5.06 6.76
C VAL A 97 23.67 -4.62 5.98
N LYS A 98 23.13 -3.42 6.24
CA LYS A 98 21.99 -2.87 5.48
C LYS A 98 22.34 -2.66 4.01
N GLN A 99 23.54 -2.18 3.70
CA GLN A 99 24.02 -2.03 2.32
C GLN A 99 24.16 -3.39 1.63
N TRP A 100 24.79 -4.36 2.30
CA TRP A 100 24.95 -5.71 1.77
C TRP A 100 23.61 -6.38 1.48
N ARG A 101 22.65 -6.32 2.42
CA ARG A 101 21.27 -6.83 2.21
C ARG A 101 20.53 -6.10 1.09
N GLY A 102 20.90 -4.86 0.76
CA GLY A 102 20.32 -4.13 -0.36
C GLY A 102 20.87 -4.54 -1.72
N LEU A 103 22.09 -5.09 -1.77
CA LEU A 103 22.77 -5.49 -3.01
C LEU A 103 22.66 -7.00 -3.28
N TYR A 104 22.69 -7.82 -2.22
CA TYR A 104 22.78 -9.28 -2.28
C TYR A 104 21.66 -9.98 -1.49
N GLY A 105 20.77 -9.22 -0.85
CA GLY A 105 19.61 -9.80 -0.19
C GLY A 105 18.55 -10.26 -1.21
N PRO A 106 17.54 -11.02 -0.75
CA PRO A 106 16.43 -11.42 -1.60
C PRO A 106 15.76 -10.17 -2.21
N PRO A 107 15.23 -10.27 -3.44
CA PRO A 107 14.54 -9.16 -4.08
C PRO A 107 13.44 -8.67 -3.14
N LYS A 108 13.38 -7.36 -2.92
CA LYS A 108 12.23 -6.77 -2.25
C LYS A 108 11.08 -6.82 -3.22
N GLU A 109 9.92 -7.29 -2.77
CA GLU A 109 8.68 -6.95 -3.45
C GLU A 109 8.57 -5.43 -3.52
N VAL A 110 8.52 -4.91 -4.74
CA VAL A 110 8.33 -3.49 -5.02
C VAL A 110 6.85 -3.33 -5.37
N TYR A 111 6.12 -2.64 -4.51
CA TYR A 111 4.75 -2.23 -4.81
C TYR A 111 4.80 -0.98 -5.67
N PHE A 112 4.18 -1.04 -6.85
CA PHE A 112 3.92 0.15 -7.63
C PHE A 112 2.64 0.80 -7.11
N PRO A 113 2.64 2.10 -6.79
CA PRO A 113 1.43 2.77 -6.37
C PRO A 113 0.42 2.75 -7.51
N GLN A 114 -0.77 2.23 -7.25
CA GLN A 114 -1.87 2.36 -8.18
C GLN A 114 -2.33 3.80 -8.23
N ILE A 115 -2.49 4.33 -9.44
CA ILE A 115 -2.98 5.69 -9.64
C ILE A 115 -4.49 5.61 -9.88
N HIS A 116 -5.26 5.76 -8.80
CA HIS A 116 -6.70 5.95 -8.91
C HIS A 116 -6.99 7.38 -9.39
N LYS A 117 -7.93 7.54 -10.32
CA LYS A 117 -8.40 8.87 -10.74
C LYS A 117 -9.86 9.06 -10.32
N PRO A 118 -10.25 10.29 -9.91
CA PRO A 118 -11.63 10.58 -9.55
C PRO A 118 -12.61 10.15 -10.63
N GLY A 119 -13.68 9.43 -10.25
CA GLY A 119 -14.74 8.99 -11.16
C GLY A 119 -14.32 7.95 -12.20
N GLN A 120 -13.09 7.41 -12.14
CA GLN A 120 -12.64 6.41 -13.12
C GLN A 120 -13.21 5.02 -12.82
N LEU A 121 -13.13 4.57 -11.57
CA LEU A 121 -13.44 3.19 -11.20
C LEU A 121 -14.18 3.13 -9.87
N CYS A 122 -15.28 2.38 -9.86
CA CYS A 122 -15.93 1.89 -8.66
C CYS A 122 -15.87 0.37 -8.58
N GLU A 123 -15.93 -0.14 -7.35
CA GLU A 123 -15.94 -1.56 -7.06
C GLU A 123 -17.15 -1.91 -6.19
N SER A 124 -17.62 -3.14 -6.34
CA SER A 124 -18.67 -3.66 -5.46
C SER A 124 -18.42 -5.11 -5.05
N ASP A 125 -18.79 -5.44 -3.81
CA ASP A 125 -18.75 -6.80 -3.26
C ASP A 125 -20.01 -7.11 -2.45
N PHE A 126 -20.32 -8.40 -2.29
CA PHE A 126 -21.35 -8.89 -1.39
C PHE A 126 -20.71 -9.50 -0.15
N THR A 127 -21.16 -9.05 1.02
CA THR A 127 -20.70 -9.57 2.31
C THR A 127 -21.83 -10.34 2.98
N ASN A 128 -21.55 -11.54 3.48
CA ASN A 128 -22.50 -12.29 4.30
C ASN A 128 -22.50 -11.73 5.73
N MET A 129 -23.68 -11.42 6.25
CA MET A 129 -23.86 -10.79 7.56
C MET A 129 -24.46 -11.75 8.61
N GLY A 130 -24.47 -13.05 8.34
CA GLY A 130 -25.01 -14.06 9.25
C GLY A 130 -24.26 -14.16 10.58
N SER A 131 -22.96 -13.83 10.61
CA SER A 131 -22.15 -13.79 11.85
C SER A 131 -22.67 -12.80 12.89
N LEU A 132 -23.31 -11.72 12.43
CA LEU A 132 -23.82 -10.66 13.31
C LEU A 132 -25.01 -11.08 14.17
N GLY A 133 -25.72 -12.16 13.79
CA GLY A 133 -26.87 -12.65 14.54
C GLY A 133 -28.00 -11.64 14.65
N VAL A 134 -28.19 -10.77 13.65
CA VAL A 134 -29.26 -9.78 13.61
C VAL A 134 -30.61 -10.50 13.71
N THR A 135 -31.52 -9.99 14.54
CA THR A 135 -32.88 -10.52 14.68
C THR A 135 -33.92 -9.43 14.42
N ILE A 136 -34.99 -9.78 13.72
CA ILE A 136 -36.16 -8.90 13.48
C ILE A 136 -37.37 -9.60 14.09
N GLY A 137 -38.04 -8.96 15.05
CA GLY A 137 -39.18 -9.55 15.75
C GLY A 137 -38.84 -10.85 16.50
N GLY A 138 -37.58 -11.02 16.92
CA GLY A 138 -37.09 -12.21 17.62
C GLY A 138 -36.75 -13.40 16.70
N GLN A 139 -36.89 -13.26 15.37
CA GLN A 139 -36.44 -14.25 14.40
C GLN A 139 -35.10 -13.86 13.81
N ALA A 140 -34.22 -14.84 13.55
CA ALA A 140 -32.94 -14.63 12.90
C ALA A 140 -33.15 -14.01 11.51
N PHE A 141 -32.35 -13.00 11.21
CA PHE A 141 -32.39 -12.25 9.95
C PHE A 141 -31.07 -12.42 9.21
N ASP A 142 -30.97 -13.54 8.49
CA ASP A 142 -29.85 -13.81 7.61
C ASP A 142 -29.93 -12.91 6.38
N HIS A 143 -28.91 -12.08 6.18
CA HIS A 143 -28.87 -11.13 5.09
C HIS A 143 -27.46 -11.01 4.53
N LEU A 144 -27.40 -10.47 3.31
CA LEU A 144 -26.19 -10.05 2.65
C LEU A 144 -26.16 -8.52 2.63
N LEU A 145 -24.97 -7.94 2.60
CA LEU A 145 -24.79 -6.54 2.30
C LEU A 145 -24.10 -6.39 0.95
N TYR A 146 -24.74 -5.67 0.04
CA TYR A 146 -24.08 -5.13 -1.14
C TYR A 146 -23.29 -3.89 -0.71
N HIS A 147 -21.99 -3.87 -0.99
CA HIS A 147 -21.09 -2.77 -0.67
C HIS A 147 -20.54 -2.17 -1.96
N PHE A 148 -20.63 -0.85 -2.11
CA PHE A 148 -20.10 -0.09 -3.23
C PHE A 148 -19.04 0.90 -2.74
N VAL A 149 -17.92 1.01 -3.46
CA VAL A 149 -16.79 1.89 -3.12
C VAL A 149 -16.24 2.60 -4.35
N LEU A 150 -15.92 3.89 -4.22
CA LEU A 150 -15.08 4.63 -5.18
C LEU A 150 -13.60 4.46 -4.84
N THR A 151 -12.82 3.91 -5.77
CA THR A 151 -11.40 3.58 -5.55
C THR A 151 -10.48 4.79 -5.30
N TYR A 152 -10.90 6.00 -5.70
CA TYR A 152 -10.11 7.21 -5.49
C TYR A 152 -10.38 7.89 -4.15
N SER A 153 -11.65 8.08 -3.80
CA SER A 153 -12.07 8.86 -2.63
C SER A 153 -12.41 8.01 -1.41
N ASN A 154 -12.47 6.68 -1.56
CA ASN A 154 -13.01 5.75 -0.58
C ASN A 154 -14.43 6.11 -0.14
N TRP A 155 -15.18 6.83 -0.99
CA TRP A 155 -16.59 7.05 -0.74
C TRP A 155 -17.31 5.73 -0.91
N GLU A 156 -18.11 5.35 0.08
CA GLU A 156 -18.74 4.05 0.12
C GLU A 156 -20.22 4.13 0.52
N THR A 157 -20.99 3.15 0.10
CA THR A 157 -22.37 2.96 0.52
C THR A 157 -22.73 1.50 0.47
N GLY A 158 -23.65 1.08 1.34
CA GLY A 158 -24.17 -0.28 1.35
C GLY A 158 -25.69 -0.34 1.29
N SER A 159 -26.21 -1.48 0.82
CA SER A 159 -27.63 -1.82 0.84
C SER A 159 -27.81 -3.28 1.24
N ILE A 160 -28.86 -3.56 2.02
CA ILE A 160 -29.22 -4.92 2.43
C ILE A 160 -29.81 -5.66 1.21
N CYS A 161 -29.40 -6.91 1.03
CA CYS A 161 -29.91 -7.79 -0.01
C CYS A 161 -30.04 -9.23 0.51
N TYR A 162 -30.89 -10.02 -0.15
CA TYR A 162 -31.27 -11.35 0.35
C TYR A 162 -30.66 -12.50 -0.44
N SER A 163 -30.08 -12.20 -1.61
CA SER A 163 -29.42 -13.19 -2.45
C SER A 163 -28.35 -12.54 -3.32
N GLU A 164 -27.35 -13.31 -3.71
CA GLU A 164 -26.35 -12.90 -4.70
C GLU A 164 -26.93 -13.07 -6.12
N SER A 165 -27.97 -12.30 -6.44
CA SER A 165 -28.64 -12.32 -7.75
C SER A 165 -28.35 -11.07 -8.59
N PHE A 166 -28.73 -11.10 -9.87
CA PHE A 166 -28.63 -9.92 -10.75
C PHE A 166 -29.50 -8.77 -10.24
N GLU A 167 -30.69 -9.09 -9.72
CA GLU A 167 -31.64 -8.12 -9.18
C GLU A 167 -31.02 -7.38 -7.99
N SER A 168 -30.40 -8.10 -7.05
CA SER A 168 -29.67 -7.49 -5.92
C SER A 168 -28.50 -6.61 -6.38
N LEU A 169 -27.73 -7.07 -7.37
CA LEU A 169 -26.62 -6.30 -7.95
C LEU A 169 -27.13 -5.02 -8.61
N SER A 170 -28.19 -5.14 -9.41
CA SER A 170 -28.79 -4.04 -10.14
C SER A 170 -29.37 -3.01 -9.18
N GLU A 171 -30.12 -3.43 -8.18
CA GLU A 171 -30.70 -2.55 -7.18
C GLU A 171 -29.61 -1.85 -6.35
N GLY A 172 -28.61 -2.60 -5.90
CA GLY A 172 -27.48 -2.06 -5.14
C GLY A 172 -26.67 -1.03 -5.94
N LEU A 173 -26.31 -1.36 -7.18
CA LEU A 173 -25.54 -0.46 -8.05
C LEU A 173 -26.35 0.81 -8.35
N GLN A 174 -27.61 0.69 -8.75
CA GLN A 174 -28.46 1.84 -9.07
C GLN A 174 -28.65 2.75 -7.86
N GLY A 175 -28.96 2.17 -6.69
CA GLY A 175 -29.08 2.91 -5.44
C GLY A 175 -27.79 3.65 -5.09
N ALA A 176 -26.63 3.01 -5.27
CA ALA A 176 -25.34 3.64 -5.04
C ALA A 176 -25.06 4.80 -6.00
N LEU A 177 -25.32 4.63 -7.30
CA LEU A 177 -25.14 5.67 -8.32
C LEU A 177 -26.06 6.87 -8.07
N TRP A 178 -27.33 6.64 -7.71
CA TRP A 178 -28.26 7.72 -7.39
C TRP A 178 -27.86 8.48 -6.14
N LYS A 179 -27.41 7.76 -5.10
CA LYS A 179 -26.92 8.39 -3.86
C LYS A 179 -25.62 9.17 -4.08
N LEU A 180 -24.74 8.66 -4.95
CA LEU A 180 -23.53 9.37 -5.37
C LEU A 180 -23.86 10.63 -6.19
N GLY A 181 -24.99 10.64 -6.90
CA GLY A 181 -25.39 11.72 -7.80
C GLY A 181 -24.55 11.79 -9.07
N GLY A 182 -23.86 10.70 -9.42
CA GLY A 182 -22.95 10.64 -10.56
C GLY A 182 -22.59 9.21 -10.92
N VAL A 183 -22.03 9.05 -12.12
CA VAL A 183 -21.71 7.72 -12.68
C VAL A 183 -20.21 7.62 -12.98
N PRO A 184 -19.48 6.68 -12.35
CA PRO A 184 -18.10 6.39 -12.69
C PRO A 184 -17.94 5.82 -14.10
N ARG A 185 -16.73 5.89 -14.67
CA ARG A 185 -16.48 5.36 -16.03
C ARG A 185 -16.52 3.84 -16.09
N ALA A 186 -16.06 3.16 -15.05
CA ALA A 186 -16.01 1.71 -15.01
C ALA A 186 -16.50 1.18 -13.67
N HIS A 187 -17.12 0.00 -13.71
CA HIS A 187 -17.52 -0.78 -12.55
C HIS A 187 -16.83 -2.14 -12.58
N LYS A 188 -16.27 -2.53 -11.44
CA LYS A 188 -15.61 -3.83 -11.26
C LYS A 188 -16.27 -4.59 -10.11
N THR A 189 -16.43 -5.89 -10.32
CA THR A 189 -17.01 -6.80 -9.32
C THR A 189 -16.40 -8.19 -9.49
N ASP A 190 -15.95 -8.77 -8.39
CA ASP A 190 -15.25 -10.05 -8.38
C ASP A 190 -16.22 -11.24 -8.46
N LYS A 191 -17.45 -11.05 -8.00
CA LYS A 191 -18.45 -12.12 -7.86
C LYS A 191 -19.30 -12.40 -9.10
N LEU A 192 -18.84 -11.99 -10.29
CA LEU A 192 -19.45 -12.43 -11.55
C LEU A 192 -19.50 -13.97 -11.67
N SER A 193 -18.67 -14.71 -10.93
CA SER A 193 -18.66 -16.17 -10.87
C SER A 193 -19.64 -16.77 -9.84
N ALA A 194 -19.99 -16.05 -8.77
CA ALA A 194 -20.87 -16.55 -7.70
C ALA A 194 -22.37 -16.37 -8.04
N ALA A 195 -22.73 -15.31 -8.78
CA ALA A 195 -24.07 -15.16 -9.34
C ALA A 195 -24.38 -16.17 -10.48
N VAL A 196 -23.41 -17.03 -10.80
CA VAL A 196 -23.44 -18.04 -11.88
C VAL A 196 -23.62 -19.46 -11.29
N GLN A 197 -24.28 -19.60 -10.14
CA GLN A 197 -24.64 -20.92 -9.58
C GLN A 197 -25.58 -21.77 -10.46
N LYS A 198 -26.00 -21.27 -11.64
CA LYS A 198 -26.69 -22.07 -12.67
C LYS A 198 -25.88 -22.06 -13.97
N PRO A 199 -25.35 -23.22 -14.43
CA PRO A 199 -24.48 -23.30 -15.60
C PRO A 199 -25.15 -22.86 -16.92
N ASN A 200 -26.49 -22.79 -16.99
CA ASN A 200 -27.24 -22.25 -18.14
C ASN A 200 -27.55 -20.74 -18.05
N CYS A 201 -27.20 -20.05 -16.97
CA CYS A 201 -27.54 -18.62 -16.76
C CYS A 201 -26.32 -17.67 -16.75
N ALA A 202 -25.10 -18.20 -16.94
CA ALA A 202 -23.87 -17.40 -16.92
C ALA A 202 -23.85 -16.31 -18.01
N GLU A 203 -24.23 -16.70 -19.22
CA GLU A 203 -24.29 -15.82 -20.38
C GLU A 203 -25.43 -14.79 -20.25
N GLU A 204 -26.58 -15.22 -19.72
CA GLU A 204 -27.72 -14.34 -19.48
C GLU A 204 -27.42 -13.29 -18.42
N PHE A 205 -26.79 -13.69 -17.30
CA PHE A 205 -26.34 -12.77 -16.26
C PHE A 205 -25.32 -11.76 -16.81
N THR A 206 -24.32 -12.26 -17.54
CA THR A 206 -23.32 -11.39 -18.18
C THR A 206 -23.95 -10.42 -19.17
N SER A 207 -24.96 -10.87 -19.92
CA SER A 207 -25.73 -10.03 -20.86
C SER A 207 -26.53 -8.95 -20.14
N ARG A 208 -27.30 -9.31 -19.10
CA ARG A 208 -28.07 -8.37 -18.29
C ARG A 208 -27.18 -7.36 -17.57
N TYR A 209 -26.04 -7.80 -17.03
CA TYR A 209 -25.04 -6.94 -16.42
C TYR A 209 -24.44 -5.96 -17.43
N ARG A 210 -24.05 -6.42 -18.62
CA ARG A 210 -23.59 -5.53 -19.70
C ARG A 210 -24.67 -4.54 -20.12
N ALA A 211 -25.93 -4.97 -20.20
CA ALA A 211 -27.04 -4.09 -20.53
C ALA A 211 -27.23 -3.00 -19.47
N LEU A 212 -27.13 -3.34 -18.18
CA LEU A 212 -27.17 -2.38 -17.08
C LEU A 212 -26.03 -1.37 -17.16
N LEU A 213 -24.80 -1.83 -17.38
CA LEU A 213 -23.66 -0.93 -17.52
C LEU A 213 -23.81 -0.02 -18.73
N ASN A 214 -24.26 -0.54 -19.87
CA ASN A 214 -24.52 0.25 -21.08
C ASN A 214 -25.60 1.32 -20.83
N HIS A 215 -26.63 1.01 -20.04
CA HIS A 215 -27.66 1.98 -19.66
C HIS A 215 -27.06 3.18 -18.90
N TYR A 216 -26.08 2.93 -18.02
CA TYR A 216 -25.38 3.96 -17.27
C TYR A 216 -24.14 4.53 -18.01
N GLY A 217 -23.80 4.01 -19.20
CA GLY A 217 -22.60 4.42 -19.93
C GLY A 217 -21.29 4.00 -19.25
N MET A 218 -21.31 2.91 -18.49
CA MET A 218 -20.17 2.37 -17.75
C MET A 218 -19.49 1.21 -18.48
N GLU A 219 -18.20 1.05 -18.26
CA GLU A 219 -17.44 -0.12 -18.71
C GLU A 219 -17.35 -1.19 -17.61
N GLY A 220 -17.56 -2.45 -17.98
CA GLY A 220 -17.45 -3.57 -17.05
C GLY A 220 -16.03 -4.13 -17.01
N GLN A 221 -15.38 -4.06 -15.85
CA GLN A 221 -14.06 -4.67 -15.66
C GLN A 221 -14.19 -5.96 -14.83
N LYS A 222 -13.52 -7.02 -15.28
CA LYS A 222 -13.32 -8.24 -14.48
C LYS A 222 -12.01 -8.08 -13.71
N ALA A 223 -11.95 -8.56 -12.46
CA ALA A 223 -10.66 -8.66 -11.79
C ALA A 223 -9.70 -9.56 -12.58
N ASN A 224 -8.50 -9.04 -12.84
CA ASN A 224 -7.43 -9.80 -13.44
C ASN A 224 -6.85 -10.75 -12.39
N ALA A 225 -7.23 -12.02 -12.44
CA ALA A 225 -6.66 -13.08 -11.58
C ALA A 225 -5.13 -13.19 -11.69
N SER A 226 -4.53 -12.65 -12.77
CA SER A 226 -3.11 -12.63 -13.06
C SER A 226 -2.33 -11.54 -12.30
N SER A 227 -3.01 -10.58 -11.64
CA SER A 227 -2.36 -9.49 -10.91
C SER A 227 -3.13 -9.12 -9.63
N PRO A 228 -3.09 -9.98 -8.59
CA PRO A 228 -3.78 -9.73 -7.31
C PRO A 228 -3.38 -8.41 -6.64
N HIS A 229 -2.14 -7.96 -6.87
CA HIS A 229 -1.61 -6.71 -6.34
C HIS A 229 -2.33 -5.45 -6.88
N GLU A 230 -3.12 -5.57 -7.96
CA GLU A 230 -3.97 -4.49 -8.48
C GLU A 230 -5.28 -4.33 -7.68
N ASN A 231 -5.63 -5.26 -6.79
CA ASN A 231 -6.88 -5.20 -6.02
C ASN A 231 -6.67 -4.83 -4.54
N GLY A 232 -5.43 -4.77 -4.06
CA GLY A 232 -5.12 -4.79 -2.61
C GLY A 232 -5.70 -3.64 -1.77
N ASP A 233 -5.71 -2.40 -2.27
CA ASP A 233 -6.23 -1.25 -1.50
C ASP A 233 -7.77 -1.29 -1.37
N VAL A 234 -8.46 -1.85 -2.36
CA VAL A 234 -9.92 -1.93 -2.37
C VAL A 234 -10.40 -3.18 -1.63
N GLU A 235 -9.69 -4.31 -1.77
CA GLU A 235 -9.85 -5.48 -0.92
C GLU A 235 -9.68 -5.10 0.56
N GLN A 236 -8.71 -4.24 0.89
CA GLN A 236 -8.55 -3.73 2.24
C GLN A 236 -9.73 -2.87 2.70
N SER A 237 -10.38 -2.12 1.81
CA SER A 237 -11.56 -1.31 2.17
C SER A 237 -12.77 -2.20 2.47
N HIS A 238 -13.05 -3.19 1.63
CA HIS A 238 -14.08 -4.20 1.91
C HIS A 238 -13.77 -5.01 3.19
N TYR A 239 -12.50 -5.35 3.42
CA TYR A 239 -12.06 -6.04 4.62
C TYR A 239 -12.23 -5.18 5.88
N ARG A 240 -11.82 -3.91 5.85
CA ARG A 240 -12.02 -2.97 6.97
C ARG A 240 -13.49 -2.76 7.29
N PHE A 241 -14.34 -2.74 6.26
CA PHE A 241 -15.78 -2.64 6.45
C PHE A 241 -16.34 -3.90 7.13
N LYS A 242 -15.88 -5.10 6.78
CA LYS A 242 -16.21 -6.36 7.47
C LYS A 242 -15.77 -6.32 8.94
N ASP A 243 -14.50 -5.99 9.19
CA ASP A 243 -13.93 -5.86 10.54
C ASP A 243 -14.65 -4.81 11.41
N ALA A 244 -15.20 -3.75 10.81
CA ALA A 244 -15.93 -2.70 11.55
C ALA A 244 -17.36 -3.10 11.92
N ILE A 245 -17.90 -4.13 11.28
CA ILE A 245 -19.26 -4.61 11.46
C ILE A 245 -19.32 -5.82 12.40
N ASP A 246 -18.33 -6.71 12.35
CA ASP A 246 -18.13 -7.81 13.32
C ASP A 246 -17.84 -7.29 14.75
#